data_AF-A0A2N0MBF3-F1
#
_entry.id   AF-A0A2N0MBF3-F1
#
_cell.length_a   1.000
_cell.length_b   1.000
_cell.length_c   1.000
_cell.angle_alpha   90.00
_cell.angle_beta   90.00
_cell.angle_gamma   90.00
#
_symmetry.space_group_name_H-M   'P 1'
#
loop_
_entity.id
_entity.type
_entity.pdbx_description
1 polymer ?
#
loop_
_entity_poly.entity_id
_entity_poly.type
_entity_poly.pdbx_seq_one_letter_code
_entity_poly.pdbx_strand_id
1 'polypeptide(L)'
;MSRRVDRINEQLRQEISQLLLRQIKDPRLSGVISVTQVMTAGDLRTAQVLLSVMGDTATKQSALEGVQSAAAFIRRELRGRLALRYTPFLTFYLDNSLEQGDYLMRMMDGIRDSQVEAEDRSEDRREPGLDSQAPGGR
;
A
#
# COMPACT_ATOMS: atom_id res chain seq x y z
N MET A 1 -15.79 9.43 -5.77
CA MET A 1 -16.30 8.10 -5.42
C MET A 1 -17.63 8.24 -4.70
N SER A 2 -18.60 7.35 -4.94
CA SER A 2 -19.91 7.40 -4.29
C SER A 2 -19.79 6.88 -2.85
N ARG A 3 -20.22 7.68 -1.84
CA ARG A 3 -20.21 7.31 -0.41
C ARG A 3 -20.83 5.93 -0.12
N ARG A 4 -21.71 5.45 -1.00
CA ARG A 4 -22.33 4.13 -0.91
C ARG A 4 -21.35 3.00 -1.26
N VAL A 5 -20.52 3.18 -2.29
CA VAL A 5 -19.52 2.19 -2.70
C VAL A 5 -18.43 2.07 -1.64
N ASP A 6 -17.99 3.19 -1.06
CA ASP A 6 -16.97 3.18 -0.01
C ASP A 6 -17.43 2.41 1.24
N ARG A 7 -18.70 2.57 1.63
CA ARG A 7 -19.30 1.80 2.73
C ARG A 7 -19.33 0.30 2.41
N ILE A 8 -19.68 -0.06 1.17
CA ILE A 8 -19.72 -1.46 0.74
C ILE A 8 -18.31 -2.06 0.70
N ASN A 9 -17.32 -1.31 0.23
CA ASN A 9 -15.91 -1.73 0.23
C ASN A 9 -15.44 -2.05 1.64
N GLU A 10 -15.75 -1.18 2.62
CA GLU A 10 -15.35 -1.41 4.00
C GLU A 10 -16.06 -2.63 4.62
N GLN A 11 -17.36 -2.80 4.35
CA GLN A 11 -18.10 -3.98 4.80
C GLN A 11 -17.53 -5.27 4.18
N LEU A 12 -17.26 -5.27 2.89
CA LEU A 12 -16.63 -6.40 2.20
C LEU A 12 -15.26 -6.70 2.79
N ARG A 13 -14.43 -5.68 3.03
CA ARG A 13 -13.10 -5.82 3.62
C ARG A 13 -13.16 -6.50 4.98
N GLN A 14 -14.05 -6.05 5.86
CA GLN A 14 -14.22 -6.62 7.20
C GLN A 14 -14.70 -8.07 7.15
N GLU A 15 -15.73 -8.37 6.35
CA GLU A 15 -16.27 -9.72 6.25
C GLU A 15 -15.29 -10.70 5.62
N ILE A 16 -14.62 -10.31 4.52
CA ILE A 16 -13.59 -11.15 3.88
C ILE A 16 -12.44 -11.40 4.85
N SER A 17 -11.97 -10.39 5.58
CA SER A 17 -10.91 -10.55 6.58
C SER A 17 -11.29 -11.57 7.65
N GLN A 18 -12.53 -11.50 8.17
CA GLN A 18 -13.01 -12.46 9.16
C GLN A 18 -13.14 -13.88 8.58
N LEU A 19 -13.57 -14.01 7.33
CA LEU A 19 -13.69 -15.32 6.65
C LEU A 19 -12.33 -15.96 6.43
N LEU A 20 -11.34 -15.18 5.97
CA LEU A 20 -9.96 -15.65 5.80
C LEU A 20 -9.37 -16.15 7.14
N LEU A 21 -9.54 -15.39 8.22
CA LEU A 21 -9.01 -15.73 9.54
C LEU A 21 -9.68 -16.96 10.19
N ARG A 22 -11.00 -17.10 10.06
CA ARG A 22 -11.76 -18.14 10.76
C ARG A 22 -11.92 -19.44 9.98
N GLN A 23 -12.16 -19.34 8.67
CA GLN A 23 -12.68 -20.47 7.89
C GLN A 23 -11.63 -21.09 6.98
N ILE A 24 -10.53 -20.41 6.71
CA ILE A 24 -9.53 -20.93 5.79
C ILE A 24 -8.38 -21.57 6.58
N LYS A 25 -8.47 -22.89 6.72
CA LYS A 25 -7.44 -23.76 7.30
C LYS A 25 -6.71 -24.53 6.21
N ASP A 26 -6.23 -23.84 5.18
CA ASP A 26 -5.39 -24.47 4.17
C ASP A 26 -3.92 -24.44 4.65
N PRO A 27 -3.20 -25.57 4.68
CA PRO A 27 -1.77 -25.58 5.00
C PRO A 27 -0.92 -24.73 4.04
N ARG A 28 -1.40 -24.44 2.81
CA ARG A 28 -0.76 -23.51 1.85
C ARG A 28 -0.90 -22.04 2.25
N LEU A 29 -1.77 -21.74 3.23
CA LEU A 29 -2.03 -20.41 3.77
C LEU A 29 -1.42 -20.27 5.18
N SER A 30 -0.34 -20.99 5.44
CA SER A 30 0.39 -21.01 6.73
C SER A 30 1.04 -19.67 7.10
N GLY A 31 1.08 -18.71 6.18
CA GLY A 31 1.52 -17.33 6.43
C GLY A 31 0.41 -16.45 7.02
N VAL A 32 0.81 -15.34 7.64
CA VAL A 32 -0.15 -14.31 8.07
C VAL A 32 -0.72 -13.61 6.82
N ILE A 33 -2.02 -13.77 6.57
CA ILE A 33 -2.74 -13.17 5.43
C ILE A 33 -3.70 -12.12 5.95
N SER A 34 -3.66 -10.93 5.35
CA SER A 34 -4.52 -9.81 5.69
C SER A 34 -5.07 -9.13 4.44
N VAL A 35 -6.26 -8.51 4.54
CA VAL A 35 -6.85 -7.74 3.45
C VAL A 35 -6.49 -6.28 3.63
N THR A 36 -5.69 -5.73 2.72
CA THR A 36 -5.33 -4.30 2.74
C THR A 36 -6.51 -3.46 2.27
N GLN A 37 -7.04 -3.77 1.09
CA GLN A 37 -8.02 -2.93 0.42
C GLN A 37 -9.01 -3.74 -0.42
N VAL A 38 -10.24 -3.22 -0.54
CA VAL A 38 -11.25 -3.75 -1.46
C VAL A 38 -11.73 -2.62 -2.36
N MET A 39 -11.74 -2.87 -3.67
CA MET A 39 -12.21 -1.94 -4.68
C MET A 39 -13.35 -2.58 -5.46
N THR A 40 -14.58 -2.14 -5.19
CA THR A 40 -15.75 -2.59 -5.94
C THR A 40 -16.01 -1.69 -7.13
N ALA A 41 -16.38 -2.28 -8.27
CA ALA A 41 -16.80 -1.55 -9.45
C ALA A 41 -18.10 -0.76 -9.20
N GLY A 42 -18.35 0.28 -9.99
CA GLY A 42 -19.53 1.15 -9.83
C GLY A 42 -20.88 0.42 -9.98
N ASP A 43 -20.89 -0.71 -10.68
CA ASP A 43 -22.06 -1.58 -10.86
C ASP A 43 -22.22 -2.67 -9.78
N LEU A 44 -21.28 -2.75 -8.82
CA LEU A 44 -21.22 -3.73 -7.74
C LEU A 44 -21.18 -5.20 -8.20
N ARG A 45 -20.81 -5.46 -9.46
CA ARG A 45 -20.74 -6.83 -10.00
C ARG A 45 -19.40 -7.49 -9.78
N THR A 46 -18.34 -6.70 -9.71
CA THR A 46 -16.96 -7.16 -9.50
C THR A 46 -16.31 -6.39 -8.36
N ALA A 47 -15.48 -7.09 -7.58
CA ALA A 47 -14.69 -6.48 -6.53
C ALA A 47 -13.26 -7.05 -6.56
N GLN A 48 -12.29 -6.16 -6.56
CA GLN A 48 -10.87 -6.48 -6.46
C GLN A 48 -10.46 -6.41 -4.99
N VAL A 49 -9.76 -7.43 -4.52
CA VAL A 49 -9.35 -7.57 -3.14
C VAL A 49 -7.83 -7.65 -3.11
N LEU A 50 -7.20 -6.67 -2.48
CA LEU A 50 -5.76 -6.64 -2.28
C LEU A 50 -5.41 -7.33 -0.95
N LEU A 51 -4.51 -8.29 -1.04
CA LEU A 51 -4.06 -9.12 0.07
C LEU A 51 -2.60 -8.85 0.38
N SER A 52 -2.28 -8.66 1.65
CA SER A 52 -0.91 -8.69 2.15
C SER A 52 -0.64 -10.04 2.78
N VAL A 53 0.41 -10.71 2.27
CA VAL A 53 0.85 -12.03 2.72
C VAL A 53 2.29 -11.91 3.19
N MET A 54 2.52 -12.31 4.45
CA MET A 54 3.86 -12.35 5.03
C MET A 54 4.58 -13.63 4.60
N GLY A 55 5.75 -13.50 3.97
CA GLY A 55 6.56 -14.62 3.50
C GLY A 55 7.40 -14.28 2.28
N ASP A 56 8.07 -15.29 1.73
CA ASP A 56 8.80 -15.25 0.47
C ASP A 56 7.86 -15.28 -0.74
N THR A 57 8.38 -14.98 -1.92
CA THR A 57 7.59 -14.92 -3.17
C THR A 57 6.85 -16.23 -3.46
N ALA A 58 7.45 -17.38 -3.15
CA ALA A 58 6.83 -18.69 -3.34
C ALA A 58 5.61 -18.89 -2.42
N THR A 59 5.72 -18.50 -1.15
CA THR A 59 4.60 -18.52 -0.20
C THR A 59 3.51 -17.55 -0.63
N LYS A 60 3.85 -16.34 -1.06
CA LYS A 60 2.88 -15.34 -1.54
C LYS A 60 2.06 -15.87 -2.71
N GLN A 61 2.73 -16.48 -3.71
CA GLN A 61 2.06 -17.06 -4.87
C GLN A 61 1.18 -18.26 -4.51
N SER A 62 1.69 -19.16 -3.68
CA SER A 62 0.93 -20.31 -3.17
C SER A 62 -0.31 -19.88 -2.38
N ALA A 63 -0.17 -18.82 -1.58
CA ALA A 63 -1.27 -18.25 -0.83
C ALA A 63 -2.32 -17.60 -1.75
N LEU A 64 -1.89 -16.88 -2.78
CA LEU A 64 -2.80 -16.30 -3.77
C LEU A 64 -3.65 -17.38 -4.46
N GLU A 65 -3.02 -18.47 -4.87
CA GLU A 65 -3.70 -19.62 -5.48
C GLU A 65 -4.68 -20.29 -4.51
N GLY A 66 -4.28 -20.46 -3.25
CA GLY A 66 -5.14 -20.98 -2.18
C GLY A 66 -6.39 -20.11 -1.99
N VAL A 67 -6.24 -18.80 -1.88
CA VAL A 67 -7.37 -17.88 -1.72
C VAL A 67 -8.24 -17.82 -2.99
N GLN A 68 -7.64 -17.86 -4.18
CA GLN A 68 -8.41 -17.95 -5.43
C GLN A 68 -9.27 -19.21 -5.50
N SER A 69 -8.74 -20.35 -5.07
CA SER A 69 -9.52 -21.59 -5.00
C SER A 69 -10.69 -21.49 -4.02
N ALA A 70 -10.50 -20.76 -2.91
CA ALA A 70 -11.53 -20.48 -1.91
C ALA A 70 -12.49 -19.34 -2.32
N ALA A 71 -12.30 -18.68 -3.46
CA ALA A 71 -13.11 -17.53 -3.88
C ALA A 71 -14.61 -17.86 -3.94
N ALA A 72 -14.95 -19.03 -4.46
CA ALA A 72 -16.34 -19.50 -4.56
C ALA A 72 -16.96 -19.71 -3.17
N PHE A 73 -16.17 -20.26 -2.24
CA PHE A 73 -16.58 -20.46 -0.86
C PHE A 73 -16.81 -19.13 -0.13
N ILE A 74 -15.84 -18.20 -0.20
CA ILE A 74 -15.94 -16.87 0.38
C ILE A 74 -17.17 -16.15 -0.16
N ARG A 75 -17.41 -16.20 -1.48
CA ARG A 75 -18.58 -15.60 -2.11
C ARG A 75 -19.89 -16.20 -1.61
N ARG A 76 -19.95 -17.51 -1.36
CA ARG A 76 -21.14 -18.17 -0.79
C ARG A 76 -21.41 -17.67 0.63
N GLU A 77 -20.38 -17.60 1.46
CA GLU A 77 -20.50 -17.11 2.83
C GLU A 77 -20.93 -15.64 2.88
N LEU A 78 -20.36 -14.79 2.02
CA LEU A 78 -20.72 -13.38 1.91
C LEU A 78 -22.19 -13.16 1.54
N ARG A 79 -22.81 -14.07 0.78
CA ARG A 79 -24.24 -13.96 0.43
C ARG A 79 -25.14 -14.01 1.66
N GLY A 80 -24.76 -14.78 2.69
CA GLY A 80 -25.51 -14.86 3.95
C GLY A 80 -25.27 -13.67 4.89
N ARG A 81 -24.16 -12.94 4.70
CA ARG A 81 -23.73 -11.87 5.61
C ARG A 81 -24.01 -10.46 5.07
N LEU A 82 -24.02 -10.29 3.75
CA LEU A 82 -24.26 -9.02 3.09
C LEU A 82 -25.67 -8.99 2.50
N ALA A 83 -26.45 -7.98 2.86
CA ALA A 83 -27.75 -7.69 2.26
C ALA A 83 -27.61 -7.04 0.87
N LEU A 84 -26.94 -7.73 -0.05
CA LEU A 84 -26.73 -7.28 -1.43
C LEU A 84 -27.63 -8.04 -2.39
N ARG A 85 -28.18 -7.32 -3.38
CA ARG A 85 -28.96 -7.94 -4.48
C ARG A 85 -28.12 -8.92 -5.31
N TYR A 86 -26.84 -8.59 -5.48
CA TYR A 86 -25.85 -9.43 -6.16
C TYR A 86 -24.57 -9.47 -5.33
N THR A 87 -24.05 -10.67 -5.09
CA THR A 87 -22.72 -10.82 -4.49
C THR A 87 -21.67 -10.66 -5.59
N PRO A 88 -20.76 -9.67 -5.46
CA PRO A 88 -19.76 -9.41 -6.49
C PRO A 88 -18.86 -10.62 -6.71
N PHE A 89 -18.33 -10.76 -7.93
CA PHE A 89 -17.24 -11.67 -8.20
C PHE A 89 -15.96 -11.10 -7.60
N LEU A 90 -15.31 -11.88 -6.75
CA LEU A 90 -14.09 -11.49 -6.07
C LEU A 90 -12.89 -11.91 -6.91
N THR A 91 -11.99 -10.96 -7.15
CA THR A 91 -10.68 -11.22 -7.75
C THR A 91 -9.61 -10.79 -6.75
N PHE A 92 -8.68 -11.68 -6.46
CA PHE A 92 -7.65 -11.46 -5.46
C PHE A 92 -6.33 -11.08 -6.12
N TYR A 93 -5.65 -10.11 -5.52
CA TYR A 93 -4.34 -9.62 -5.93
C TYR A 93 -3.43 -9.51 -4.72
N LEU A 94 -2.13 -9.72 -4.92
CA LEU A 94 -1.14 -9.42 -3.90
C LEU A 94 -0.87 -7.92 -3.87
N ASP A 95 -0.78 -7.39 -2.66
CA ASP A 95 -0.44 -6.00 -2.42
C ASP A 95 1.07 -5.80 -2.54
N ASN A 96 1.51 -5.30 -3.69
CA ASN A 96 2.91 -4.95 -3.94
C ASN A 96 3.22 -3.48 -3.60
N SER A 97 2.28 -2.73 -3.00
CA SER A 97 2.43 -1.30 -2.74
C SER A 97 3.62 -0.98 -1.83
N LEU A 98 4.06 -1.93 -1.01
CA LEU A 98 5.27 -1.79 -0.18
C LEU A 98 6.57 -1.68 -1.01
N GLU A 99 6.71 -2.45 -2.09
CA GLU A 99 7.87 -2.33 -2.99
C GLU A 99 7.89 -0.99 -3.71
N GLN A 100 6.71 -0.49 -4.12
CA GLN A 100 6.59 0.82 -4.76
C GLN A 100 6.80 1.98 -3.77
N GLY A 101 6.38 1.83 -2.51
CA GLY A 101 6.60 2.82 -1.46
C GLY A 101 8.09 3.05 -1.16
N ASP A 102 8.87 1.97 -1.05
CA ASP A 102 10.31 2.06 -0.82
C ASP A 102 11.05 2.69 -2.01
N TYR A 103 10.64 2.37 -3.24
CA TYR A 103 11.15 3.01 -4.45
C TYR A 103 10.87 4.52 -4.49
N LEU A 104 9.65 4.93 -4.12
CA LEU A 104 9.28 6.34 -4.06
C LEU A 104 10.02 7.09 -2.94
N MET A 105 10.14 6.50 -1.75
CA MET A 105 10.90 7.10 -0.65
C MET A 105 12.38 7.28 -1.03
N ARG A 106 13.01 6.26 -1.62
CA ARG A 106 14.39 6.36 -2.14
C ARG A 106 14.57 7.47 -3.18
N MET A 107 13.58 7.68 -4.04
CA MET A 107 13.60 8.77 -5.02
C MET A 107 13.43 10.14 -4.36
N MET A 108 12.61 10.25 -3.31
CA MET A 108 12.42 11.49 -2.56
C MET A 108 13.66 11.87 -1.73
N ASP A 109 14.35 10.91 -1.13
CA ASP A 109 15.59 11.16 -0.39
C ASP A 109 16.71 11.66 -1.31
N GLY A 110 16.85 11.11 -2.52
CA GLY A 110 17.81 11.62 -3.51
C GLY A 110 17.53 13.05 -4.01
N ILE A 111 16.28 13.52 -3.92
CA ILE A 111 15.92 14.91 -4.24
C ILE A 111 16.26 15.86 -3.09
N ARG A 112 16.22 15.40 -1.84
CA ARG A 112 16.62 16.20 -0.67
C ARG A 112 18.13 16.46 -0.64
N ASP A 113 18.93 15.44 -0.91
CA ASP A 113 20.41 15.59 -0.94
C ASP A 113 20.87 16.57 -2.03
N SER A 114 20.17 16.61 -3.17
CA SER A 114 20.51 17.53 -4.27
C SER A 114 20.13 19.00 -4.03
N GLN A 115 19.29 19.29 -3.02
CA GLN A 115 19.01 20.68 -2.61
C GLN A 115 20.02 21.20 -1.58
N VAL A 116 20.57 20.33 -0.73
CA VAL A 116 21.57 20.73 0.29
C VAL A 116 22.90 21.16 -0.37
N GLU A 117 23.33 20.50 -1.45
CA GLU A 117 24.55 20.88 -2.19
C GLU A 117 24.43 22.17 -3.04
N ALA A 118 23.21 22.66 -3.26
CA ALA A 118 22.97 23.90 -3.99
C ALA A 118 23.01 25.13 -3.06
N GLU A 119 22.63 24.96 -1.80
CA GLU A 119 22.63 26.03 -0.79
C GLU A 119 24.05 26.26 -0.22
N ASP A 120 24.84 25.21 0.01
CA ASP A 120 26.20 25.31 0.59
C ASP A 120 27.22 25.98 -0.37
N ARG A 121 26.99 25.92 -1.69
CA ARG A 121 27.81 26.62 -2.69
C ARG A 121 27.55 28.14 -2.78
N SER A 122 26.47 28.62 -2.15
CA SER A 122 26.08 30.03 -2.20
C SER A 122 26.62 30.85 -1.02
N GLU A 123 27.09 30.22 0.06
CA GLU A 123 27.65 30.92 1.23
C GLU A 123 29.16 31.23 1.12
N ASP A 124 29.92 30.52 0.27
CA ASP A 124 31.37 30.72 0.07
C ASP A 124 31.73 31.96 -0.80
N ARG A 125 30.73 32.78 -1.18
CA ARG A 125 30.94 34.01 -1.96
C ARG A 125 30.79 35.30 -1.16
N ARG A 126 30.78 35.23 0.19
CA ARG A 126 30.87 36.43 1.03
C ARG A 126 32.33 36.87 1.10
N GLU A 127 32.67 37.83 0.25
CA GLU A 127 33.86 38.69 0.33
C GLU A 127 34.23 38.99 1.81
N PRO A 128 35.46 38.69 2.26
CA PRO A 128 35.93 39.21 3.54
C PRO A 128 36.17 40.72 3.39
N GLY A 129 35.23 41.50 3.91
CA GLY A 129 35.34 42.95 4.01
C GLY A 129 36.48 43.38 4.92
N LEU A 130 37.31 44.27 4.36
CA LEU A 130 37.92 45.49 4.92
C LEU A 130 38.66 45.51 6.28
N ASP A 131 39.70 46.35 6.25
CA ASP A 131 40.42 47.02 7.34
C ASP A 131 41.49 46.18 8.04
N SER A 132 42.74 46.61 8.27
CA SER A 132 43.31 47.95 8.44
C SER A 132 44.84 47.81 8.57
N GLN A 133 45.65 48.67 7.93
CA GLN A 133 46.84 49.22 8.60
C GLN A 133 47.42 50.42 7.83
N ALA A 134 47.16 51.62 8.35
CA ALA A 134 48.06 52.75 8.19
C ALA A 134 48.05 53.54 9.50
N PRO A 135 49.16 53.57 10.25
CA PRO A 135 49.45 54.66 11.15
C PRO A 135 50.57 55.52 10.56
N GLY A 136 50.33 56.82 10.46
CA GLY A 136 51.33 57.80 10.03
C GLY A 136 52.36 58.12 11.12
N GLY A 137 53.44 58.79 10.70
CA GLY A 137 54.25 59.65 11.57
C GLY A 137 55.76 59.53 11.41
N ARG A 138 56.37 60.31 10.52
CA ARG A 138 57.07 61.59 10.79
C ARG A 138 57.90 61.99 9.57
#